data_AF-A0A7J3TAV8-F1
#
_entry.id   AF-A0A7J3TAV8-F1
#
_cell.length_a   1.000
_cell.length_b   1.000
_cell.length_c   1.000
_cell.angle_alpha   90.00
_cell.angle_beta   90.00
_cell.angle_gamma   90.00
#
_symmetry.space_group_name_H-M   'P 1'
#
loop_
_entity.id
_entity.type
_entity.pdbx_description
1 polymer ?
#
loop_
_entity_poly.entity_id
_entity_poly.type
_entity_poly.pdbx_seq_one_letter_code
_entity_poly.pdbx_strand_id
1 'polypeptide(L)'
;MDTAIEWNPNVQRDGWKLILKESDWKVILEGDTYVNSITKLKPYLQHEKYLKVDGRPFIFLFNTARLYGSVEEFYNAIRKALNAYLMCNYVDTWGASSTYTRDGSGGWLLDCEASGNCELIRVAKSADANTVWAAGWYTPIKEPLELYYPKYLEEAYSIWSKLGTKYGWAFIPSTIPGFINLRGEFPKLPRSTQMFREILEISFKYSYTPQGIKILKIDTFNEFGEATGIEPTIEEGFNYLSVLKDFLQKYLSKAS
;
A
#
# COMPACT_ATOMS: atom_id res chain seq x y z
N MET A 1 14.18 -0.54 -2.02
CA MET A 1 14.07 -0.45 -3.50
C MET A 1 14.02 0.99 -3.96
N ASP A 2 13.31 1.86 -3.22
CA ASP A 2 13.24 3.31 -3.47
C ASP A 2 14.59 4.01 -3.60
N THR A 3 15.48 3.85 -2.63
CA THR A 3 16.76 4.57 -2.65
C THR A 3 17.75 4.04 -3.69
N ALA A 4 17.49 2.93 -4.36
CA ALA A 4 18.42 2.42 -5.35
C ALA A 4 18.01 2.87 -6.76
N ILE A 5 16.73 2.73 -7.16
CA ILE A 5 16.26 3.18 -8.50
C ILE A 5 16.30 4.70 -8.58
N GLU A 6 15.83 5.39 -7.54
CA GLU A 6 15.76 6.86 -7.56
C GLU A 6 17.14 7.52 -7.55
N TRP A 7 18.18 6.81 -7.15
CA TRP A 7 19.56 7.31 -7.08
C TRP A 7 20.38 6.94 -8.32
N ASN A 8 19.81 6.18 -9.27
CA ASN A 8 20.43 6.03 -10.58
C ASN A 8 20.33 7.38 -11.31
N PRO A 9 21.46 8.05 -11.63
CA PRO A 9 21.46 9.41 -12.18
C PRO A 9 20.82 9.50 -13.57
N ASN A 10 20.55 8.37 -14.23
CA ASN A 10 19.96 8.31 -15.56
C ASN A 10 18.43 8.21 -15.57
N VAL A 11 17.79 8.06 -14.41
CA VAL A 11 16.33 7.90 -14.32
C VAL A 11 15.64 9.26 -14.49
N GLN A 12 14.85 9.38 -15.55
CA GLN A 12 14.03 10.57 -15.79
C GLN A 12 12.75 10.54 -14.96
N ARG A 13 12.18 11.72 -14.68
CA ARG A 13 10.93 11.86 -13.93
C ARG A 13 9.89 12.60 -14.76
N ASP A 14 8.65 12.13 -14.70
CA ASP A 14 7.46 12.86 -15.16
C ASP A 14 6.44 12.90 -14.02
N GLY A 15 6.43 14.02 -13.30
CA GLY A 15 5.73 14.12 -12.01
C GLY A 15 6.28 13.10 -11.01
N TRP A 16 5.42 12.20 -10.56
CA TRP A 16 5.76 11.12 -9.63
C TRP A 16 6.22 9.82 -10.33
N LYS A 17 6.18 9.77 -11.67
CA LYS A 17 6.55 8.59 -12.45
C LYS A 17 8.06 8.54 -12.68
N LEU A 18 8.66 7.36 -12.51
CA LEU A 18 10.02 7.08 -12.95
C LEU A 18 9.98 6.56 -14.39
N ILE A 19 10.55 7.33 -15.32
CA ILE A 19 10.71 6.95 -16.72
C ILE A 19 12.03 6.20 -16.85
N LEU A 20 11.92 4.89 -16.98
CA LEU A 20 13.06 3.97 -17.14
C LEU A 20 13.24 3.63 -18.61
N LYS A 21 14.47 3.75 -19.10
CA LYS A 21 14.83 3.30 -20.46
C LYS A 21 15.03 1.79 -20.45
N GLU A 22 15.05 1.18 -21.63
CA GLU A 22 15.32 -0.26 -21.79
C GLU A 22 16.65 -0.68 -21.12
N SER A 23 17.68 0.16 -21.21
CA SER A 23 18.96 -0.06 -20.53
C SER A 23 18.83 -0.08 -19.00
N ASP A 24 17.95 0.73 -18.42
CA ASP A 24 17.70 0.74 -16.97
C ASP A 24 17.00 -0.56 -16.55
N TRP A 25 16.03 -1.01 -17.33
CA TRP A 25 15.34 -2.28 -17.11
C TRP A 25 16.30 -3.47 -17.18
N LYS A 26 17.26 -3.46 -18.10
CA LYS A 26 18.30 -4.49 -18.15
C LYS A 26 19.12 -4.54 -16.86
N VAL A 27 19.52 -3.38 -16.30
CA VAL A 27 20.22 -3.32 -15.01
C VAL A 27 19.33 -3.81 -13.86
N ILE A 28 18.03 -3.48 -13.88
CA ILE A 28 17.07 -3.93 -12.87
C ILE A 28 16.89 -5.45 -12.88
N LEU A 29 16.75 -6.02 -14.08
CA LEU A 29 16.43 -7.44 -14.27
C LEU A 29 17.66 -8.35 -14.16
N GLU A 30 18.79 -7.91 -14.73
CA GLU A 30 19.98 -8.76 -14.91
C GLU A 30 21.16 -8.31 -14.03
N GLY A 31 21.19 -7.04 -13.61
CA GLY A 31 22.27 -6.48 -12.82
C GLY A 31 22.22 -6.90 -11.34
N ASP A 32 23.32 -6.64 -10.64
CA ASP A 32 23.50 -7.07 -9.24
C ASP A 32 22.70 -6.28 -8.21
N THR A 33 21.98 -5.24 -8.62
CA THR A 33 21.42 -4.22 -7.73
C THR A 33 19.99 -4.48 -7.27
N TYR A 34 19.14 -5.14 -8.07
CA TYR A 34 17.71 -5.27 -7.75
C TYR A 34 17.25 -6.72 -7.62
N VAL A 35 16.92 -7.38 -8.73
CA VAL A 35 16.45 -8.77 -8.69
C VAL A 35 17.50 -9.64 -8.01
N ASN A 36 18.75 -9.58 -8.45
CA ASN A 36 19.86 -10.33 -7.87
C ASN A 36 20.07 -9.98 -6.39
N SER A 37 19.98 -8.70 -6.00
CA SER A 37 20.12 -8.31 -4.59
C SER A 37 18.98 -8.83 -3.71
N ILE A 38 17.74 -8.80 -4.20
CA ILE A 38 16.59 -9.39 -3.51
C ILE A 38 16.77 -10.91 -3.35
N THR A 39 17.41 -11.60 -4.30
CA THR A 39 17.68 -13.04 -4.15
C THR A 39 18.61 -13.38 -2.98
N LYS A 40 19.44 -12.43 -2.53
CA LYS A 40 20.31 -12.61 -1.35
C LYS A 40 19.51 -12.75 -0.05
N LEU A 41 18.21 -12.42 -0.08
CA LEU A 41 17.31 -12.61 1.06
C LEU A 41 16.90 -14.06 1.28
N LYS A 42 17.12 -14.98 0.31
CA LYS A 42 16.69 -16.39 0.38
C LYS A 42 16.86 -17.07 1.74
N PRO A 43 18.03 -16.97 2.42
CA PRO A 43 18.20 -17.63 3.73
C PRO A 43 17.20 -17.16 4.79
N TYR A 44 16.81 -15.88 4.76
CA TYR A 44 15.86 -15.30 5.70
C TYR A 44 14.41 -15.66 5.37
N LEU A 45 14.07 -15.74 4.08
CA LEU A 45 12.71 -16.05 3.60
C LEU A 45 12.25 -17.46 3.99
N GLN A 46 13.18 -18.38 4.21
CA GLN A 46 12.90 -19.76 4.59
C GLN A 46 12.62 -19.92 6.09
N HIS A 47 13.00 -18.94 6.91
CA HIS A 47 12.86 -19.00 8.37
C HIS A 47 11.40 -19.26 8.80
N GLU A 48 11.20 -20.02 9.88
CA GLU A 48 9.86 -20.43 10.34
C GLU A 48 8.98 -19.22 10.74
N LYS A 49 9.61 -18.18 11.31
CA LYS A 49 8.96 -16.93 11.72
C LYS A 49 8.77 -15.93 10.57
N TYR A 50 9.26 -16.23 9.37
CA TYR A 50 9.05 -15.35 8.22
C TYR A 50 7.60 -15.46 7.75
N LEU A 51 6.93 -14.31 7.56
CA LEU A 51 5.53 -14.29 7.13
C LEU A 51 5.38 -14.96 5.76
N LYS A 52 4.49 -15.95 5.69
CA LYS A 52 4.15 -16.67 4.47
C LYS A 52 2.65 -16.59 4.21
N VAL A 53 2.29 -16.40 2.95
CA VAL A 53 0.91 -16.47 2.45
C VAL A 53 0.87 -17.55 1.39
N ASP A 54 -0.02 -18.54 1.56
CA ASP A 54 -0.09 -19.75 0.71
C ASP A 54 1.27 -20.46 0.58
N GLY A 55 2.01 -20.56 1.69
CA GLY A 55 3.34 -21.18 1.75
C GLY A 55 4.47 -20.37 1.08
N ARG A 56 4.15 -19.24 0.45
CA ARG A 56 5.13 -18.36 -0.24
C ARG A 56 5.59 -17.23 0.69
N PRO A 57 6.90 -16.89 0.71
CA PRO A 57 7.39 -15.76 1.50
C PRO A 57 6.73 -14.46 1.03
N PHE A 58 6.15 -13.72 1.97
CA PHE A 58 5.52 -12.44 1.73
C PHE A 58 6.57 -11.35 1.56
N ILE A 59 6.51 -10.58 0.47
CA ILE A 59 7.41 -9.46 0.19
C ILE A 59 6.58 -8.24 -0.17
N PHE A 60 6.78 -7.16 0.57
CA PHE A 60 6.23 -5.84 0.23
C PHE A 60 7.24 -5.04 -0.59
N LEU A 61 6.84 -4.62 -1.78
CA LEU A 61 7.61 -3.71 -2.62
C LEU A 61 7.03 -2.30 -2.47
N PHE A 62 7.76 -1.47 -1.73
CA PHE A 62 7.38 -0.08 -1.49
C PHE A 62 7.52 0.78 -2.76
N ASN A 63 6.60 1.74 -2.90
CA ASN A 63 6.59 2.78 -3.94
C ASN A 63 6.60 2.26 -5.40
N THR A 64 6.09 1.06 -5.62
CA THR A 64 6.01 0.47 -6.96
C THR A 64 5.12 1.23 -7.93
N ALA A 65 4.15 2.02 -7.44
CA ALA A 65 3.34 2.91 -8.27
C ALA A 65 4.19 3.73 -9.24
N ARG A 66 5.40 4.13 -8.85
CA ARG A 66 6.28 4.95 -9.68
C ARG A 66 6.98 4.21 -10.82
N LEU A 67 6.90 2.88 -10.89
CA LEU A 67 7.56 2.09 -11.92
C LEU A 67 6.71 2.03 -13.20
N TYR A 68 7.32 2.34 -14.35
CA TYR A 68 6.71 2.33 -15.67
C TYR A 68 7.56 1.56 -16.69
N GLY A 69 6.93 0.85 -17.61
CA GLY A 69 7.59 -0.01 -18.61
C GLY A 69 7.52 -1.49 -18.24
N SER A 70 8.68 -2.17 -18.17
CA SER A 70 8.81 -3.63 -17.98
C SER A 70 8.59 -4.13 -16.54
N VAL A 71 7.56 -3.58 -15.91
CA VAL A 71 7.23 -3.86 -14.51
C VAL A 71 6.74 -5.30 -14.32
N GLU A 72 6.01 -5.84 -15.30
CA GLU A 72 5.49 -7.21 -15.23
C GLU A 72 6.64 -8.22 -15.27
N GLU A 73 7.61 -8.00 -16.15
CA GLU A 73 8.85 -8.79 -16.26
C GLU A 73 9.64 -8.75 -14.95
N PHE A 74 9.70 -7.58 -14.31
CA PHE A 74 10.35 -7.41 -13.02
C PHE A 74 9.69 -8.22 -11.90
N TYR A 75 8.35 -8.20 -11.78
CA TYR A 75 7.65 -9.06 -10.81
C TYR A 75 7.80 -10.54 -11.12
N ASN A 76 7.74 -10.91 -12.40
CA ASN A 76 7.95 -12.29 -12.82
C ASN A 76 9.36 -12.78 -12.51
N ALA A 77 10.38 -11.93 -12.67
CA ALA A 77 11.75 -12.24 -12.32
C ALA A 77 11.91 -12.50 -10.81
N ILE A 78 11.33 -11.66 -9.95
CA ILE A 78 11.34 -11.87 -8.49
C ILE A 78 10.61 -13.17 -8.13
N ARG A 79 9.42 -13.40 -8.68
CA ARG A 79 8.65 -14.64 -8.43
C ARG A 79 9.42 -15.87 -8.84
N LYS A 80 10.01 -15.88 -10.03
CA LYS A 80 10.82 -17.01 -10.50
C LYS A 80 12.02 -17.27 -9.60
N ALA A 81 12.65 -16.21 -9.10
CA ALA A 81 13.84 -16.33 -8.27
C ALA A 81 13.55 -16.79 -6.84
N LEU A 82 12.42 -16.39 -6.25
CA LEU A 82 12.12 -16.54 -4.83
C LEU A 82 10.86 -17.35 -4.49
N ASN A 83 10.01 -17.66 -5.46
CA ASN A 83 8.65 -18.16 -5.25
C ASN A 83 7.85 -17.28 -4.27
N ALA A 84 8.00 -15.96 -4.36
CA ALA A 84 7.42 -15.01 -3.40
C ALA A 84 5.94 -14.69 -3.66
N TYR A 85 5.26 -14.27 -2.60
CA TYR A 85 3.97 -13.58 -2.65
C TYR A 85 4.23 -12.07 -2.63
N LEU A 86 3.93 -11.37 -3.73
CA LEU A 86 4.29 -9.97 -3.89
C LEU A 86 3.13 -9.04 -3.58
N MET A 87 3.28 -8.22 -2.53
CA MET A 87 2.43 -7.08 -2.27
C MET A 87 3.08 -5.81 -2.84
N CYS A 88 2.34 -5.06 -3.64
CA CYS A 88 2.82 -3.85 -4.30
C CYS A 88 2.00 -2.62 -3.90
N ASN A 89 2.63 -1.46 -3.94
CA ASN A 89 2.03 -0.17 -3.63
C ASN A 89 1.43 0.48 -4.89
N TYR A 90 0.33 -0.05 -5.42
CA TYR A 90 -0.38 0.48 -6.61
C TYR A 90 -1.76 1.04 -6.34
N VAL A 91 -2.27 0.90 -5.12
CA VAL A 91 -3.59 1.42 -4.79
C VAL A 91 -3.52 2.94 -4.77
N ASP A 92 -4.19 3.56 -5.75
CA ASP A 92 -4.40 5.00 -5.81
C ASP A 92 -5.81 5.32 -5.32
N THR A 93 -5.91 5.78 -4.08
CA THR A 93 -7.19 6.15 -3.47
C THR A 93 -7.77 7.42 -4.11
N TRP A 94 -6.93 8.32 -4.62
CA TRP A 94 -7.37 9.57 -5.25
C TRP A 94 -7.95 9.29 -6.63
N GLY A 95 -7.30 8.42 -7.40
CA GLY A 95 -7.88 7.90 -8.63
C GLY A 95 -9.23 7.22 -8.41
N ALA A 96 -9.44 6.59 -7.25
CA ALA A 96 -10.68 5.88 -6.95
C ALA A 96 -11.86 6.79 -6.55
N SER A 97 -11.66 7.89 -5.82
CA SER A 97 -12.75 8.75 -5.33
C SER A 97 -12.43 10.24 -5.47
N SER A 98 -13.43 11.00 -5.95
CA SER A 98 -13.45 12.47 -5.96
C SER A 98 -14.54 13.07 -5.06
N THR A 99 -15.47 12.26 -4.56
CA THR A 99 -16.65 12.71 -3.80
C THR A 99 -16.27 13.58 -2.60
N TYR A 100 -15.15 13.27 -1.96
CA TYR A 100 -14.69 13.91 -0.72
C TYR A 100 -13.41 14.73 -0.90
N THR A 101 -12.99 15.01 -2.14
CA THR A 101 -11.85 15.90 -2.42
C THR A 101 -12.30 17.36 -2.49
N ARG A 102 -11.45 18.27 -2.02
CA ARG A 102 -11.77 19.71 -1.90
C ARG A 102 -12.09 20.38 -3.22
N ASP A 103 -11.40 19.95 -4.27
CA ASP A 103 -11.44 20.50 -5.62
C ASP A 103 -12.23 19.62 -6.59
N GLY A 104 -12.83 18.52 -6.12
CA GLY A 104 -13.53 17.55 -6.96
C GLY A 104 -12.61 16.73 -7.88
N SER A 105 -11.30 16.79 -7.66
CA SER A 105 -10.31 15.99 -8.38
C SER A 105 -10.37 14.51 -7.98
N GLY A 106 -9.85 13.64 -8.84
CA GLY A 106 -9.81 12.19 -8.60
C GLY A 106 -10.93 11.44 -9.31
N GLY A 107 -11.26 10.23 -8.83
CA GLY A 107 -12.42 9.46 -9.30
C GLY A 107 -12.35 8.93 -10.74
N TRP A 108 -11.19 9.04 -11.41
CA TRP A 108 -10.99 8.63 -12.81
C TRP A 108 -10.69 7.14 -12.99
N LEU A 109 -10.48 6.38 -11.91
CA LEU A 109 -10.00 4.99 -11.98
C LEU A 109 -10.97 4.06 -12.71
N LEU A 110 -12.28 4.20 -12.47
CA LEU A 110 -13.28 3.33 -13.11
C LEU A 110 -13.41 3.64 -14.61
N ASP A 111 -13.34 4.91 -15.01
CA ASP A 111 -13.35 5.29 -16.43
C ASP A 111 -12.07 4.82 -17.13
N CYS A 112 -10.93 4.97 -16.46
CA CYS A 112 -9.65 4.43 -16.90
C CYS A 112 -9.77 2.92 -17.12
N GLU A 113 -10.29 2.17 -16.13
CA GLU A 113 -10.51 0.73 -16.21
C GLU A 113 -11.44 0.33 -17.36
N ALA A 114 -12.57 1.04 -17.51
CA ALA A 114 -13.56 0.80 -18.55
C ALA A 114 -13.00 1.04 -19.97
N SER A 115 -12.01 1.92 -20.12
CA SER A 115 -11.33 2.15 -21.41
C SER A 115 -10.49 0.96 -21.90
N GLY A 116 -10.17 0.00 -21.01
CA GLY A 116 -9.27 -1.11 -21.29
C GLY A 116 -7.77 -0.74 -21.34
N ASN A 117 -7.43 0.54 -21.32
CA ASN A 117 -6.06 1.04 -21.46
C ASN A 117 -5.47 1.59 -20.15
N CYS A 118 -6.02 1.17 -19.01
CA CYS A 118 -5.57 1.67 -17.71
C CYS A 118 -4.26 1.01 -17.28
N GLU A 119 -3.14 1.72 -17.48
CA GLU A 119 -1.81 1.22 -17.12
C GLU A 119 -1.72 0.84 -15.64
N LEU A 120 -2.31 1.66 -14.74
CA LEU A 120 -2.32 1.37 -13.31
C LEU A 120 -2.93 0.00 -13.01
N ILE A 121 -4.08 -0.30 -13.63
CA ILE A 121 -4.77 -1.57 -13.47
C ILE A 121 -4.00 -2.70 -14.13
N ARG A 122 -3.44 -2.49 -15.33
CA ARG A 122 -2.61 -3.49 -16.03
C ARG A 122 -1.45 -3.95 -15.13
N VAL A 123 -0.72 -3.01 -14.55
CA VAL A 123 0.43 -3.30 -13.70
C VAL A 123 -0.01 -3.88 -12.36
N ALA A 124 -1.10 -3.41 -11.76
CA ALA A 124 -1.67 -3.99 -10.54
C ALA A 124 -2.04 -5.48 -10.70
N LYS A 125 -2.43 -5.94 -11.90
CA LYS A 125 -2.69 -7.37 -12.19
C LYS A 125 -1.46 -8.24 -12.03
N SER A 126 -0.28 -7.65 -12.16
CA SER A 126 0.98 -8.37 -12.09
C SER A 126 1.46 -8.57 -10.65
N ALA A 127 0.78 -8.03 -9.64
CA ALA A 127 1.06 -8.27 -8.22
C ALA A 127 0.12 -9.34 -7.64
N ASP A 128 0.54 -10.05 -6.57
CA ASP A 128 -0.35 -10.98 -5.85
C ASP A 128 -1.32 -10.20 -4.95
N ALA A 129 -0.83 -9.10 -4.38
CA ALA A 129 -1.60 -8.16 -3.58
C ALA A 129 -1.28 -6.70 -3.92
N ASN A 130 -2.26 -5.83 -3.75
CA ASN A 130 -2.11 -4.40 -3.90
C ASN A 130 -2.47 -3.68 -2.60
N THR A 131 -1.71 -2.65 -2.25
CA THR A 131 -1.89 -1.80 -1.07
C THR A 131 -1.58 -0.34 -1.39
N VAL A 132 -1.86 0.55 -0.43
CA VAL A 132 -1.53 1.99 -0.46
C VAL A 132 -0.56 2.31 0.69
N TRP A 133 0.19 3.41 0.55
CA TRP A 133 1.05 3.93 1.62
C TRP A 133 0.30 4.99 2.41
N ALA A 134 0.44 4.95 3.74
CA ALA A 134 -0.14 5.93 4.65
C ALA A 134 -1.64 6.18 4.37
N ALA A 135 -2.37 5.11 4.06
CA ALA A 135 -3.80 5.15 3.72
C ALA A 135 -4.16 6.25 2.68
N GLY A 136 -3.25 6.57 1.75
CA GLY A 136 -3.51 7.55 0.70
C GLY A 136 -3.73 8.99 1.21
N TRP A 137 -3.17 9.36 2.36
CA TRP A 137 -3.35 10.69 2.97
C TRP A 137 -2.93 11.88 2.07
N TYR A 138 -2.10 11.64 1.05
CA TYR A 138 -1.61 12.64 0.11
C TYR A 138 -2.71 13.34 -0.73
N THR A 139 -3.97 12.95 -0.58
CA THR A 139 -5.13 13.48 -1.32
C THR A 139 -5.68 14.78 -0.69
N PRO A 140 -6.15 15.76 -1.49
CA PRO A 140 -6.74 16.99 -0.96
C PRO A 140 -8.17 16.77 -0.42
N ILE A 141 -8.31 16.22 0.79
CA ILE A 141 -9.61 15.88 1.40
C ILE A 141 -10.34 17.10 1.99
N LYS A 142 -11.68 17.09 1.91
CA LYS A 142 -12.57 18.11 2.51
C LYS A 142 -12.44 18.18 4.02
N GLU A 143 -12.63 19.38 4.57
CA GLU A 143 -12.72 19.63 6.01
C GLU A 143 -14.18 19.50 6.51
N PRO A 144 -14.43 19.00 7.74
CA PRO A 144 -13.43 18.53 8.72
C PRO A 144 -12.89 17.13 8.38
N LEU A 145 -11.57 16.95 8.49
CA LEU A 145 -10.88 15.71 8.11
C LEU A 145 -11.40 14.47 8.83
N GLU A 146 -11.69 14.56 10.14
CA GLU A 146 -12.18 13.44 10.95
C GLU A 146 -13.52 12.89 10.45
N LEU A 147 -14.30 13.71 9.72
CA LEU A 147 -15.57 13.30 9.13
C LEU A 147 -15.42 12.77 7.70
N TYR A 148 -14.62 13.42 6.87
CA TYR A 148 -14.57 13.15 5.44
C TYR A 148 -13.47 12.17 5.03
N TYR A 149 -12.38 12.08 5.79
CA TYR A 149 -11.30 11.14 5.47
C TYR A 149 -11.71 9.67 5.61
N PRO A 150 -12.43 9.23 6.67
CA PRO A 150 -12.95 7.86 6.73
C PRO A 150 -13.91 7.54 5.59
N LYS A 151 -14.82 8.47 5.23
CA LYS A 151 -15.77 8.28 4.12
C LYS A 151 -15.09 8.17 2.76
N TYR A 152 -14.07 8.99 2.55
CA TYR A 152 -13.20 8.90 1.39
C TYR A 152 -12.53 7.54 1.28
N LEU A 153 -11.94 7.06 2.38
CA LEU A 153 -11.30 5.76 2.43
C LEU A 153 -12.29 4.62 2.20
N GLU A 154 -13.48 4.68 2.77
CA GLU A 154 -14.53 3.68 2.55
C GLU A 154 -14.90 3.56 1.07
N GLU A 155 -15.09 4.68 0.37
CA GLU A 155 -15.38 4.68 -1.06
C GLU A 155 -14.21 4.14 -1.88
N ALA A 156 -13.00 4.65 -1.65
CA ALA A 156 -11.81 4.23 -2.38
C ALA A 156 -11.50 2.74 -2.17
N TYR A 157 -11.57 2.26 -0.92
CA TYR A 157 -11.30 0.87 -0.56
C TYR A 157 -12.39 -0.07 -1.09
N SER A 158 -13.65 0.36 -1.11
CA SER A 158 -14.73 -0.37 -1.78
C SER A 158 -14.43 -0.60 -3.25
N ILE A 159 -13.96 0.43 -3.97
CA ILE A 159 -13.61 0.33 -5.39
C ILE A 159 -12.43 -0.63 -5.59
N TRP A 160 -11.33 -0.46 -4.85
CA TRP A 160 -10.16 -1.32 -4.97
C TRP A 160 -10.42 -2.77 -4.56
N SER A 161 -11.27 -3.00 -3.57
CA SER A 161 -11.72 -4.34 -3.17
C SER A 161 -12.53 -5.03 -4.28
N LYS A 162 -13.45 -4.30 -4.94
CA LYS A 162 -14.22 -4.80 -6.09
C LYS A 162 -13.30 -5.13 -7.27
N LEU A 163 -12.31 -4.28 -7.55
CA LEU A 163 -11.34 -4.52 -8.61
C LEU A 163 -10.45 -5.75 -8.29
N GLY A 164 -10.00 -5.89 -7.05
CA GLY A 164 -9.28 -7.08 -6.61
C GLY A 164 -10.11 -8.35 -6.76
N THR A 165 -11.39 -8.29 -6.41
CA THR A 165 -12.34 -9.40 -6.62
C THR A 165 -12.52 -9.72 -8.11
N LYS A 166 -12.68 -8.69 -8.96
CA LYS A 166 -12.86 -8.83 -10.41
C LYS A 166 -11.64 -9.48 -11.08
N TYR A 167 -10.44 -9.16 -10.62
CA TYR A 167 -9.20 -9.56 -11.27
C TYR A 167 -8.41 -10.66 -10.54
N GLY A 168 -8.87 -11.11 -9.38
CA GLY A 168 -8.25 -12.21 -8.64
C GLY A 168 -6.97 -11.84 -7.88
N TRP A 169 -6.68 -10.55 -7.67
CA TRP A 169 -5.59 -10.13 -6.78
C TRP A 169 -6.11 -9.78 -5.39
N ALA A 170 -5.27 -9.91 -4.36
CA ALA A 170 -5.62 -9.47 -3.02
C ALA A 170 -5.57 -7.94 -2.90
N PHE A 171 -6.50 -7.37 -2.14
CA PHE A 171 -6.44 -5.99 -1.70
C PHE A 171 -6.18 -5.96 -0.19
N ILE A 172 -5.00 -5.45 0.19
CA ILE A 172 -4.54 -5.33 1.57
C ILE A 172 -4.57 -3.85 1.94
N PRO A 173 -5.67 -3.35 2.54
CA PRO A 173 -5.81 -1.94 2.87
C PRO A 173 -4.82 -1.53 3.95
N SER A 174 -4.46 -0.24 3.91
CA SER A 174 -3.57 0.37 4.88
C SER A 174 -4.36 1.21 5.89
N THR A 175 -3.89 1.25 7.13
CA THR A 175 -4.51 2.03 8.21
C THR A 175 -3.45 2.88 8.90
N ILE A 176 -3.77 4.15 9.17
CA ILE A 176 -2.93 5.09 9.93
C ILE A 176 -3.73 5.74 11.06
N PRO A 177 -3.09 6.09 12.19
CA PRO A 177 -3.74 6.82 13.28
C PRO A 177 -3.89 8.33 13.02
N GLY A 178 -3.12 8.85 12.06
CA GLY A 178 -2.94 10.24 11.71
C GLY A 178 -1.65 10.40 10.90
N PHE A 179 -1.32 11.63 10.51
CA PHE A 179 -0.11 11.95 9.74
C PHE A 179 0.37 13.36 10.06
N ILE A 180 1.61 13.49 10.51
CA ILE A 180 2.27 14.77 10.74
C ILE A 180 3.71 14.64 10.25
N ASN A 181 4.03 15.31 9.14
CA ASN A 181 5.41 15.35 8.66
C ASN A 181 6.26 16.21 9.61
N LEU A 182 7.15 15.57 10.37
CA LEU A 182 8.09 16.25 11.27
C LEU A 182 9.33 16.78 10.52
N ARG A 183 9.48 16.43 9.24
CA ARG A 183 10.64 16.79 8.41
C ARG A 183 10.40 18.02 7.52
N GLY A 184 9.18 18.54 7.47
CA GLY A 184 8.84 19.70 6.63
C GLY A 184 7.34 19.97 6.53
N GLU A 185 6.98 20.95 5.71
CA GLU A 185 5.57 21.32 5.50
C GLU A 185 4.84 20.24 4.69
N PHE A 186 3.76 19.72 5.26
CA PHE A 186 2.87 18.78 4.61
C PHE A 186 1.46 18.88 5.24
N PRO A 187 0.37 18.63 4.49
CA PRO A 187 -0.96 18.53 5.08
C PRO A 187 -0.99 17.59 6.29
N LYS A 188 -1.60 18.04 7.39
CA LYS A 188 -1.69 17.28 8.63
C LYS A 188 -3.01 16.52 8.68
N LEU A 189 -2.95 15.23 8.98
CA LEU A 189 -4.12 14.48 9.42
C LEU A 189 -4.05 14.37 10.95
N PRO A 190 -5.00 14.97 11.69
CA PRO A 190 -5.02 14.88 13.14
C PRO A 190 -4.95 13.43 13.62
N ARG A 191 -4.13 13.20 14.64
CA ARG A 191 -4.04 11.89 15.29
C ARG A 191 -5.26 11.68 16.18
N SER A 192 -6.03 10.61 15.93
CA SER A 192 -7.27 10.33 16.67
C SER A 192 -7.52 8.83 16.83
N THR A 193 -7.73 8.38 18.06
CA THR A 193 -8.05 6.98 18.39
C THR A 193 -9.42 6.56 17.84
N GLN A 194 -10.39 7.47 17.82
CA GLN A 194 -11.71 7.24 17.26
C GLN A 194 -11.63 7.04 15.75
N MET A 195 -10.95 7.95 15.04
CA MET A 195 -10.76 7.85 13.60
C MET A 195 -9.93 6.61 13.23
N PHE A 196 -8.88 6.30 14.00
CA PHE A 196 -8.09 5.08 13.81
C PHE A 196 -8.95 3.82 13.89
N ARG A 197 -9.85 3.74 14.89
CA ARG A 197 -10.80 2.63 15.02
C ARG A 197 -11.73 2.53 13.81
N GLU A 198 -12.25 3.65 13.33
CA GLU A 198 -13.12 3.68 12.15
C GLU A 198 -12.39 3.21 10.89
N ILE A 199 -11.16 3.68 10.66
CA ILE A 199 -10.34 3.26 9.53
C ILE A 199 -9.98 1.76 9.62
N LEU A 200 -9.77 1.21 10.83
CA LEU A 200 -9.57 -0.23 11.01
C LEU A 200 -10.80 -1.04 10.57
N GLU A 201 -12.01 -0.61 10.97
CA GLU A 201 -13.26 -1.27 10.58
C GLU A 201 -13.49 -1.19 9.06
N ILE A 202 -13.23 -0.04 8.45
CA ILE A 202 -13.28 0.14 6.99
C ILE A 202 -12.27 -0.76 6.29
N SER A 203 -11.02 -0.77 6.76
CA SER A 203 -9.94 -1.58 6.19
C SER A 203 -10.31 -3.07 6.29
N PHE A 204 -10.84 -3.53 7.40
CA PHE A 204 -11.28 -4.92 7.56
C PHE A 204 -12.46 -5.30 6.67
N LYS A 205 -13.46 -4.42 6.59
CA LYS A 205 -14.63 -4.59 5.71
C LYS A 205 -14.20 -4.84 4.26
N TYR A 206 -13.26 -4.06 3.75
CA TYR A 206 -12.85 -4.10 2.35
C TYR A 206 -11.58 -4.90 2.05
N SER A 207 -10.85 -5.37 3.06
CA SER A 207 -9.76 -6.32 2.87
C SER A 207 -10.24 -7.54 2.08
N TYR A 208 -9.50 -7.94 1.06
CA TYR A 208 -9.87 -9.05 0.19
C TYR A 208 -8.65 -9.88 -0.15
N THR A 209 -8.80 -11.20 -0.06
CA THR A 209 -7.88 -12.15 -0.68
C THR A 209 -8.72 -13.21 -1.39
N PRO A 210 -8.22 -13.81 -2.48
CA PRO A 210 -8.91 -14.93 -3.14
C PRO A 210 -9.22 -16.11 -2.21
N GLN A 211 -8.41 -16.29 -1.16
CA GLN A 211 -8.53 -17.36 -0.16
C GLN A 211 -9.53 -17.03 0.96
N GLY A 212 -10.10 -15.82 0.98
CA GLY A 212 -11.00 -15.37 2.03
C GLY A 212 -10.32 -14.97 3.35
N ILE A 213 -8.98 -15.02 3.41
CA ILE A 213 -8.20 -14.54 4.56
C ILE A 213 -8.21 -13.01 4.56
N LYS A 214 -8.45 -12.40 5.72
CA LYS A 214 -8.37 -10.94 5.89
C LYS A 214 -6.96 -10.55 6.33
N ILE A 215 -6.29 -9.73 5.52
CA ILE A 215 -4.97 -9.16 5.84
C ILE A 215 -5.10 -7.64 5.88
N LEU A 216 -4.55 -7.03 6.93
CA LEU A 216 -4.50 -5.59 7.13
C LEU A 216 -3.06 -5.13 7.25
N LYS A 217 -2.77 -3.95 6.71
CA LYS A 217 -1.48 -3.28 6.87
C LYS A 217 -1.64 -2.08 7.80
N ILE A 218 -0.79 -2.02 8.82
CA ILE A 218 -0.71 -0.86 9.70
C ILE A 218 0.51 -0.04 9.30
N ASP A 219 0.26 1.19 8.86
CA ASP A 219 1.28 2.19 8.63
C ASP A 219 1.23 3.16 9.82
N THR A 220 2.10 3.07 10.81
CA THR A 220 3.25 2.16 10.94
C THR A 220 3.36 1.72 12.40
N PHE A 221 4.31 0.85 12.73
CA PHE A 221 4.66 0.68 14.14
C PHE A 221 5.35 1.95 14.66
N ASN A 222 6.44 2.39 14.03
CA ASN A 222 7.34 3.41 14.59
C ASN A 222 7.94 4.39 13.57
N GLU A 223 7.23 4.78 12.52
CA GLU A 223 7.71 5.85 11.63
C GLU A 223 7.41 7.24 12.22
N PHE A 224 8.37 7.74 12.99
CA PHE A 224 8.28 9.03 13.67
C PHE A 224 8.37 10.23 12.73
N GLY A 225 9.09 10.12 11.62
CA GLY A 225 9.27 11.24 10.69
C GLY A 225 7.97 11.70 10.04
N GLU A 226 7.01 10.80 9.88
CA GLU A 226 5.66 11.08 9.38
C GLU A 226 4.59 11.01 10.48
N ALA A 227 5.01 10.74 11.72
CA ALA A 227 4.13 10.52 12.88
C ALA A 227 2.93 9.61 12.56
N THR A 228 3.16 8.53 11.82
CA THR A 228 2.15 7.49 11.51
C THR A 228 2.23 6.32 12.49
N GLY A 229 3.25 6.29 13.36
CA GLY A 229 3.48 5.22 14.33
C GLY A 229 2.33 5.02 15.33
N ILE A 230 2.14 3.76 15.73
CA ILE A 230 1.28 3.34 16.85
C ILE A 230 2.10 2.86 18.08
N GLU A 231 3.43 2.89 17.99
CA GLU A 231 4.33 2.67 19.13
C GLU A 231 3.99 3.65 20.27
N PRO A 232 3.95 3.20 21.54
CA PRO A 232 3.63 4.06 22.66
C PRO A 232 4.55 5.26 22.78
N THR A 233 3.96 6.43 23.04
CA THR A 233 4.65 7.68 23.37
C THR A 233 4.33 8.09 24.81
N ILE A 234 5.01 9.13 25.32
CA ILE A 234 4.69 9.69 26.65
C ILE A 234 3.28 10.30 26.64
N GLU A 235 2.92 10.96 25.55
CA GLU A 235 1.69 11.72 25.40
C GLU A 235 0.47 10.81 25.15
N GLU A 236 0.66 9.77 24.32
CA GLU A 236 -0.44 8.93 23.86
C GLU A 236 -0.49 7.58 24.59
N GLY A 237 0.55 7.23 25.35
CA GLY A 237 0.65 5.96 26.06
C GLY A 237 0.38 4.77 25.14
N PHE A 238 -0.41 3.80 25.62
CA PHE A 238 -0.78 2.61 24.85
C PHE A 238 -2.06 2.79 24.02
N ASN A 239 -2.57 4.02 23.84
CA ASN A 239 -3.92 4.24 23.33
C ASN A 239 -4.18 3.58 21.96
N TYR A 240 -3.26 3.72 21.01
CA TYR A 240 -3.41 3.11 19.68
C TYR A 240 -3.26 1.59 19.69
N LEU A 241 -2.33 1.05 20.50
CA LEU A 241 -2.21 -0.39 20.68
C LEU A 241 -3.44 -1.00 21.36
N SER A 242 -4.05 -0.29 22.32
CA SER A 242 -5.31 -0.70 22.95
C SER A 242 -6.45 -0.72 21.94
N VAL A 243 -6.58 0.31 21.10
CA VAL A 243 -7.59 0.31 20.01
C VAL A 243 -7.40 -0.88 19.07
N LEU A 244 -6.15 -1.15 18.64
CA LEU A 244 -5.84 -2.28 17.77
C LEU A 244 -6.15 -3.61 18.47
N LYS A 245 -5.78 -3.76 19.74
CA LYS A 245 -6.06 -4.97 20.52
C LYS A 245 -7.56 -5.23 20.65
N ASP A 246 -8.35 -4.23 21.06
CA ASP A 246 -9.80 -4.36 21.19
C ASP A 246 -10.44 -4.76 19.86
N PHE A 247 -9.99 -4.10 18.77
CA PHE A 247 -10.43 -4.39 17.42
C PHE A 247 -10.13 -5.84 17.04
N LEU A 248 -8.90 -6.32 17.25
CA LEU A 248 -8.53 -7.70 16.92
C LEU A 248 -9.30 -8.72 17.79
N GLN A 249 -9.47 -8.45 19.09
CA GLN A 249 -10.21 -9.34 19.99
C GLN A 249 -11.66 -9.53 19.56
N LYS A 250 -12.33 -8.47 19.06
CA LYS A 250 -13.69 -8.53 18.51
C LYS A 250 -13.86 -9.54 17.36
N TYR A 251 -12.82 -9.75 16.56
CA TYR A 251 -12.87 -10.64 15.39
C TYR A 251 -12.26 -12.02 15.67
N LEU A 252 -11.28 -12.12 16.56
CA LEU A 252 -10.73 -13.40 16.99
C LEU A 252 -11.74 -14.19 17.85
N SER A 253 -12.51 -13.53 18.70
CA SER A 253 -13.54 -14.19 19.53
C SER A 253 -14.73 -14.72 18.75
N LYS A 254 -14.87 -14.36 17.46
CA LYS A 254 -15.92 -14.87 16.57
C LYS A 254 -15.47 -16.05 15.72
N ALA A 255 -14.17 -16.35 15.72
CA ALA A 255 -13.57 -17.44 14.96
C ALA A 255 -13.36 -18.73 15.80
N SER A 256 -13.62 -18.64 17.11
CA SER A 256 -13.63 -19.75 18.08
C SER A 256 -15.05 -20.17 18.42
#